data_AF-A0A1B6PQZ8-F1
#
_entry.id   AF-A0A1B6PQZ8-F1
#
_cell.length_a   1.000
_cell.length_b   1.000
_cell.length_c   1.000
_cell.angle_alpha   90.00
_cell.angle_beta   90.00
_cell.angle_gamma   90.00
#
_symmetry.space_group_name_H-M   'P 1'
#
loop_
_entity.id
_entity.type
_entity.pdbx_description
1 polymer ?
#
loop_
_entity_poly.entity_id
_entity_poly.type
_entity_poly.pdbx_seq_one_letter_code
_entity_poly.pdbx_strand_id
1 'polypeptide(L)'
;MQSPLLSLLFCRAPSLSARCLSRAATRRPPTPCPALRRSLPSPSSRPWPATSTHHQCTTMPFTGSVPGFIVRLVGVRPSCCPPSRAFAAVRAQKIQLPKKKRRLDEVCLERFQQYSRTYIQSWILQGKVIVDGRVVNKAGTQVSDKSVIEIKAEIPKYVCRAGHKLEAAIKGFDIDCEGKIALDSGLSTGGFTDCLLQHGASHVYGVDVGYGQVAEKIRTHERVSVIERTNLRYLSQLPEPVDLVTLDLSFISILLVMPAVIKVMKPDSILITLIKPQFEARRSQVGGGGIVRDPLVHKEVLDRIISGVEEFGFCNKGWIESPIKGAEGNKEFLACFHRIPISESQPDVEAKEPVT
;
A
#
# COMPACT_ATOMS: atom_id res chain seq x y z
N MET A 1 31.59 35.26 -34.07
CA MET A 1 30.32 35.98 -34.29
C MET A 1 29.32 35.00 -34.86
N GLN A 2 28.19 34.87 -34.18
CA GLN A 2 26.86 34.36 -34.58
C GLN A 2 26.72 33.17 -35.55
N SER A 3 26.04 32.13 -35.04
CA SER A 3 25.34 31.06 -35.74
C SER A 3 23.92 31.54 -36.19
N PRO A 4 23.00 30.69 -36.69
CA PRO A 4 22.80 30.32 -38.10
C PRO A 4 21.35 30.55 -38.62
N LEU A 5 21.10 30.36 -39.93
CA LEU A 5 19.75 30.24 -40.54
C LEU A 5 19.65 28.83 -41.16
N LEU A 6 18.95 27.89 -40.52
CA LEU A 6 17.53 27.55 -40.67
C LEU A 6 17.15 27.09 -42.09
N SER A 7 17.04 25.77 -42.28
CA SER A 7 16.27 25.18 -43.38
C SER A 7 15.39 24.07 -42.82
N LEU A 8 14.12 24.39 -42.61
CA LEU A 8 13.05 23.47 -42.26
C LEU A 8 12.71 22.59 -43.48
N LEU A 9 12.78 21.28 -43.34
CA LEU A 9 12.06 20.35 -44.21
C LEU A 9 10.74 19.94 -43.53
N PHE A 10 9.65 20.39 -44.13
CA PHE A 10 8.30 19.86 -43.97
C PHE A 10 8.25 18.40 -44.43
N CYS A 11 7.75 17.50 -43.59
CA CYS A 11 7.18 16.24 -44.04
C CYS A 11 5.73 16.16 -43.57
N ARG A 12 4.81 16.34 -44.53
CA ARG A 12 3.36 16.13 -44.40
C ARG A 12 3.05 14.64 -44.48
N ALA A 13 1.98 14.25 -43.78
CA ALA A 13 1.44 12.91 -43.57
C ALA A 13 1.13 12.08 -44.86
N PRO A 14 0.64 10.85 -44.69
CA PRO A 14 -0.82 10.74 -44.77
C PRO A 14 -1.49 9.85 -43.71
N SER A 15 -2.66 10.34 -43.33
CA SER A 15 -3.80 9.65 -42.75
C SER A 15 -4.22 8.41 -43.55
N LEU A 16 -4.50 7.30 -42.86
CA LEU A 16 -5.32 6.21 -43.41
C LEU A 16 -6.43 5.85 -42.42
N SER A 17 -7.60 6.38 -42.73
CA SER A 17 -8.91 5.86 -42.37
C SER A 17 -9.25 4.73 -43.34
N ALA A 18 -9.59 3.54 -42.83
CA ALA A 18 -10.40 2.56 -43.57
C ALA A 18 -10.96 1.46 -42.65
N ARG A 19 -12.26 1.60 -42.37
CA ARG A 19 -13.32 0.58 -42.51
C ARG A 19 -13.08 -0.83 -41.95
N CYS A 20 -13.75 -1.03 -40.83
CA CYS A 20 -14.40 -2.27 -40.42
C CYS A 20 -15.28 -2.85 -41.55
N LEU A 21 -15.08 -4.12 -41.91
CA LEU A 21 -16.06 -4.97 -42.61
C LEU A 21 -15.77 -6.47 -42.33
N SER A 22 -16.67 -7.07 -41.55
CA SER A 22 -17.27 -8.41 -41.73
C SER A 22 -16.40 -9.56 -42.25
N ARG A 23 -16.23 -10.58 -41.40
CA ARG A 23 -16.65 -11.95 -41.75
C ARG A 23 -16.85 -12.81 -40.50
N ALA A 24 -18.13 -13.07 -40.22
CA ALA A 24 -18.58 -14.11 -39.32
C ALA A 24 -18.20 -15.49 -39.88
N ALA A 25 -17.55 -16.31 -39.06
CA ALA A 25 -17.43 -17.75 -39.29
C ALA A 25 -17.98 -18.46 -38.05
N THR A 26 -19.19 -18.97 -38.21
CA THR A 26 -19.94 -19.81 -37.29
C THR A 26 -19.17 -21.08 -36.93
N ARG A 27 -18.85 -21.29 -35.65
CA ARG A 27 -18.68 -22.63 -35.08
C ARG A 27 -19.46 -22.71 -33.76
N ARG A 28 -20.55 -23.46 -33.78
CA ARG A 28 -21.36 -23.81 -32.60
C ARG A 28 -20.54 -24.71 -31.65
N PRO A 29 -20.70 -24.56 -30.33
CA PRO A 29 -20.13 -25.47 -29.35
C PRO A 29 -20.97 -26.76 -29.26
N PRO A 30 -20.39 -27.93 -28.93
CA PRO A 30 -21.18 -29.10 -28.59
C PRO A 30 -21.71 -29.00 -27.15
N THR A 31 -23.03 -29.14 -27.01
CA THR A 31 -23.76 -29.33 -25.75
C THR A 31 -23.58 -30.75 -25.18
N PRO A 32 -23.82 -30.96 -23.87
CA PRO A 32 -23.35 -32.12 -23.12
C PRO A 32 -24.37 -33.28 -23.07
N CYS A 33 -23.88 -34.49 -22.82
CA CYS A 33 -24.69 -35.69 -22.54
C CYS A 33 -24.00 -36.58 -21.47
N PRO A 34 -24.72 -37.50 -20.78
CA PRO A 34 -24.93 -37.38 -19.34
C PRO A 34 -24.34 -38.51 -18.48
N ALA A 35 -24.22 -38.19 -17.19
CA ALA A 35 -24.30 -39.05 -16.00
C ALA A 35 -23.51 -40.37 -15.94
N LEU A 36 -22.62 -40.47 -14.93
CA LEU A 36 -22.64 -41.63 -14.04
C LEU A 36 -22.27 -41.23 -12.60
N ARG A 37 -23.25 -41.37 -11.71
CA ARG A 37 -23.12 -41.33 -10.25
C ARG A 37 -22.19 -42.43 -9.77
N ARG A 38 -21.23 -42.09 -8.91
CA ARG A 38 -20.82 -42.96 -7.79
C ARG A 38 -20.61 -42.13 -6.53
N SER A 39 -21.48 -42.42 -5.57
CA SER A 39 -21.57 -41.94 -4.20
C SER A 39 -20.56 -42.62 -3.29
N LEU A 40 -19.84 -41.86 -2.46
CA LEU A 40 -19.13 -42.33 -1.25
C LEU A 40 -19.03 -41.15 -0.24
N PRO A 41 -18.87 -41.42 1.07
CA PRO A 41 -19.87 -41.00 2.06
C PRO A 41 -19.42 -39.90 3.02
N SER A 42 -20.42 -39.26 3.63
CA SER A 42 -20.34 -38.33 4.76
C SER A 42 -19.96 -39.04 6.07
N PRO A 43 -19.09 -38.47 6.93
CA PRO A 43 -18.99 -38.89 8.31
C PRO A 43 -20.08 -38.21 9.15
N SER A 44 -20.79 -39.07 9.87
CA SER A 44 -21.86 -38.84 10.81
C SER A 44 -21.44 -38.06 12.06
N SER A 45 -22.36 -37.20 12.48
CA SER A 45 -22.63 -36.74 13.84
C SER A 45 -22.75 -37.87 14.88
N ARG A 46 -22.20 -37.65 16.09
CA ARG A 46 -22.70 -38.17 17.39
C ARG A 46 -21.93 -37.51 18.56
N PRO A 47 -22.40 -37.57 19.83
CA PRO A 47 -22.84 -36.40 20.57
C PRO A 47 -21.98 -36.04 21.79
N TRP A 48 -22.14 -34.81 22.26
CA TRP A 48 -21.67 -34.34 23.57
C TRP A 48 -22.66 -34.74 24.68
N PRO A 49 -22.21 -35.20 25.86
CA PRO A 49 -23.02 -35.16 27.05
C PRO A 49 -22.80 -33.83 27.79
N ALA A 50 -23.93 -33.27 28.23
CA ALA A 50 -24.04 -32.13 29.10
C ALA A 50 -23.68 -32.50 30.55
N THR A 51 -23.08 -31.55 31.28
CA THR A 51 -23.39 -31.33 32.68
C THR A 51 -23.42 -29.83 32.97
N SER A 52 -24.59 -29.43 33.49
CA SER A 52 -24.94 -28.20 34.19
C SER A 52 -23.90 -27.82 35.27
N THR A 53 -23.67 -26.54 35.55
CA THR A 53 -24.43 -25.83 36.60
C THR A 53 -24.52 -24.31 36.39
N HIS A 54 -25.63 -23.78 36.90
CA HIS A 54 -26.12 -22.40 36.89
C HIS A 54 -25.15 -21.34 37.42
N HIS A 55 -25.06 -20.21 36.72
CA HIS A 55 -24.81 -18.90 37.33
C HIS A 55 -26.02 -17.99 37.11
N GLN A 56 -26.74 -17.74 38.21
CA GLN A 56 -27.65 -16.61 38.33
C GLN A 56 -26.92 -15.44 38.96
N CYS A 57 -27.28 -14.27 38.44
CA CYS A 57 -26.79 -12.94 38.71
C CYS A 57 -27.54 -12.33 39.90
N THR A 58 -26.84 -11.60 40.78
CA THR A 58 -27.46 -10.51 41.55
C THR A 58 -26.41 -9.52 42.09
N THR A 59 -26.52 -8.28 41.58
CA THR A 59 -26.48 -6.97 42.28
C THR A 59 -25.23 -6.46 43.03
N MET A 60 -24.91 -5.19 42.71
CA MET A 60 -23.96 -4.19 43.26
C MET A 60 -24.16 -3.87 44.78
N PRO A 61 -23.45 -2.90 45.45
CA PRO A 61 -22.42 -1.91 45.03
C PRO A 61 -21.21 -1.68 45.99
N PHE A 62 -20.29 -0.81 45.53
CA PHE A 62 -19.33 0.09 46.19
C PHE A 62 -19.21 0.12 47.74
N THR A 63 -17.95 0.14 48.26
CA THR A 63 -17.28 1.29 48.94
C THR A 63 -15.96 0.84 49.62
N GLY A 64 -14.95 1.73 49.69
CA GLY A 64 -14.16 1.93 50.93
C GLY A 64 -12.70 1.42 51.05
N SER A 65 -11.78 2.38 50.97
CA SER A 65 -10.59 2.65 51.84
C SER A 65 -9.34 1.74 51.92
N VAL A 66 -8.21 2.47 52.06
CA VAL A 66 -6.79 2.11 52.27
C VAL A 66 -6.53 1.65 53.72
N PRO A 67 -5.50 0.83 54.04
CA PRO A 67 -4.23 1.31 54.63
C PRO A 67 -3.02 0.42 54.23
N GLY A 68 -1.73 0.64 54.54
CA GLY A 68 -1.02 1.52 55.46
C GLY A 68 0.32 0.85 55.84
N PHE A 69 1.38 1.65 55.95
CA PHE A 69 2.75 1.29 56.32
C PHE A 69 2.89 0.47 57.61
N ILE A 70 3.86 -0.46 57.66
CA ILE A 70 4.40 -1.01 58.92
C ILE A 70 5.92 -0.72 58.96
N VAL A 71 6.31 0.15 59.89
CA VAL A 71 7.69 0.37 60.33
C VAL A 71 7.98 -0.58 61.48
N ARG A 72 9.06 -1.36 61.38
CA ARG A 72 9.50 -2.29 62.42
C ARG A 72 10.60 -1.61 63.25
N LEU A 73 10.24 -1.15 64.46
CA LEU A 73 11.19 -0.68 65.46
C LEU A 73 11.71 -1.88 66.25
N VAL A 74 13.03 -2.13 66.19
CA VAL A 74 13.73 -3.05 67.10
C VAL A 74 14.47 -2.20 68.12
N GLY A 75 14.07 -2.31 69.37
CA GLY A 75 14.72 -1.67 70.50
C GLY A 75 16.01 -2.38 70.89
N VAL A 76 17.07 -1.61 71.15
CA VAL A 76 18.30 -2.08 71.80
C VAL A 76 18.60 -1.12 72.95
N ARG A 77 18.86 -1.68 74.13
CA ARG A 77 19.12 -1.00 75.41
C ARG A 77 20.50 -0.31 75.41
N PRO A 78 20.72 0.74 76.23
CA PRO A 78 21.99 1.45 76.27
C PRO A 78 22.96 0.79 77.25
N SER A 79 24.22 0.63 76.84
CA SER A 79 25.35 0.45 77.75
C SER A 79 26.45 1.44 77.38
N CYS A 80 26.92 2.17 78.39
CA CYS A 80 27.99 3.16 78.30
C CYS A 80 29.36 2.48 78.25
N CYS A 81 30.24 2.94 77.34
CA CYS A 81 31.69 3.12 77.52
C CYS A 81 32.30 3.69 76.21
N PRO A 82 33.15 4.73 76.24
CA PRO A 82 33.88 5.22 75.06
C PRO A 82 35.19 4.40 74.88
N PRO A 83 35.77 4.27 73.66
CA PRO A 83 36.86 5.20 73.33
C PRO A 83 37.16 5.45 71.83
N SER A 84 37.99 6.47 71.63
CA SER A 84 38.88 6.73 70.49
C SER A 84 38.29 7.30 69.19
N ARG A 85 38.57 8.60 69.00
CA ARG A 85 38.57 9.27 67.70
C ARG A 85 39.63 8.61 66.80
N ALA A 86 39.20 7.84 65.82
CA ALA A 86 39.98 7.60 64.62
C ALA A 86 39.37 8.44 63.49
N PHE A 87 40.06 9.50 63.08
CA PHE A 87 39.75 10.16 61.80
C PHE A 87 40.14 9.20 60.68
N ALA A 88 39.18 8.41 60.20
CA ALA A 88 39.30 7.75 58.91
C ALA A 88 39.20 8.84 57.85
N ALA A 89 40.32 9.16 57.20
CA ALA A 89 40.33 10.00 56.02
C ALA A 89 39.46 9.34 54.94
N VAL A 90 38.26 9.88 54.73
CA VAL A 90 37.41 9.51 53.59
C VAL A 90 38.16 9.96 52.34
N ARG A 91 38.78 9.01 51.64
CA ARG A 91 39.21 9.25 50.25
C ARG A 91 37.98 9.70 49.50
N ALA A 92 38.02 10.91 48.95
CA ALA A 92 37.04 11.40 48.01
C ALA A 92 37.02 10.45 46.80
N GLN A 93 36.18 9.42 46.85
CA GLN A 93 35.82 8.68 45.66
C GLN A 93 35.06 9.67 44.78
N LYS A 94 35.63 9.97 43.61
CA LYS A 94 34.89 10.63 42.54
C LYS A 94 33.60 9.84 42.35
N ILE A 95 32.47 10.42 42.76
CA ILE A 95 31.15 9.91 42.39
C ILE A 95 31.10 10.07 40.87
N GLN A 96 31.46 9.02 40.14
CA GLN A 96 31.17 8.95 38.72
C GLN A 96 29.65 8.86 38.63
N LEU A 97 29.00 9.99 38.37
CA LEU A 97 27.60 10.01 37.95
C LEU A 97 27.44 8.92 36.89
N PRO A 98 26.54 7.95 37.08
CA PRO A 98 26.39 6.85 36.15
C PRO A 98 26.18 7.46 34.77
N LYS A 99 27.03 7.10 33.80
CA LYS A 99 26.86 7.55 32.42
C LYS A 99 25.45 7.14 32.02
N LYS A 100 24.54 8.12 31.98
CA LYS A 100 23.14 7.88 31.64
C LYS A 100 23.16 7.35 30.21
N LYS A 101 22.99 6.05 30.09
CA LYS A 101 22.85 5.38 28.80
C LYS A 101 21.37 5.40 28.47
N ARG A 102 21.07 5.78 27.23
CA ARG A 102 19.72 5.91 26.71
C ARG A 102 19.62 5.18 25.39
N ARG A 103 18.39 4.88 24.98
CA ARG A 103 18.19 4.18 23.71
C ARG A 103 18.57 5.07 22.54
N LEU A 104 19.23 4.50 21.55
CA LEU A 104 19.67 5.21 20.35
C LEU A 104 18.50 5.92 19.65
N ASP A 105 17.34 5.28 19.50
CA ASP A 105 16.19 5.90 18.84
C ASP A 105 15.68 7.15 19.58
N GLU A 106 15.67 7.14 20.92
CA GLU A 106 15.30 8.30 21.73
C GLU A 106 16.33 9.43 21.62
N VAL A 107 17.62 9.11 21.70
CA VAL A 107 18.68 10.11 21.56
C VAL A 107 18.69 10.71 20.15
N CYS A 108 18.45 9.90 19.12
CA CYS A 108 18.29 10.38 17.75
C CYS A 108 17.06 11.29 17.60
N LEU A 109 15.93 10.96 18.22
CA LEU A 109 14.73 11.79 18.16
C LEU A 109 14.94 13.18 18.77
N GLU A 110 15.64 13.24 19.89
CA GLU A 110 15.93 14.52 20.55
C GLU A 110 16.94 15.39 19.78
N ARG A 111 17.93 14.75 19.14
CA ARG A 111 18.98 15.46 18.40
C ARG A 111 18.60 15.81 16.97
N PHE A 112 17.77 14.98 16.33
CA PHE A 112 17.36 15.12 14.94
C PHE A 112 15.83 15.25 14.85
N GLN A 113 15.31 16.29 15.50
CA GLN A 113 13.87 16.57 15.63
C GLN A 113 13.17 16.79 14.28
N GLN A 114 13.92 17.10 13.23
CA GLN A 114 13.41 17.19 11.86
C GLN A 114 12.93 15.84 11.29
N TYR A 115 13.30 14.72 11.92
CA TYR A 115 12.93 13.38 11.45
C TYR A 115 11.92 12.72 12.38
N SER A 116 10.97 12.00 11.77
CA SER A 116 10.04 11.19 12.54
C SER A 116 10.73 9.98 13.19
N ARG A 117 10.14 9.48 14.27
CA ARG A 117 10.58 8.25 14.94
C ARG A 117 10.70 7.07 13.98
N THR A 118 9.73 6.96 13.09
CA THR A 118 9.67 5.89 12.09
C THR A 118 10.86 5.95 11.13
N TYR A 119 11.25 7.14 10.65
CA TYR A 119 12.43 7.28 9.81
C TYR A 119 13.71 6.93 10.56
N ILE A 120 13.88 7.45 11.77
CA ILE A 120 15.05 7.16 12.60
C ILE A 120 15.19 5.65 12.84
N GLN A 121 14.11 4.98 13.26
CA GLN A 121 14.15 3.53 13.51
C GLN A 121 14.42 2.73 12.23
N SER A 122 13.84 3.14 11.10
CA SER A 122 14.10 2.53 9.79
C SER A 122 15.56 2.67 9.37
N TRP A 123 16.16 3.86 9.52
CA TRP A 123 17.56 4.10 9.18
C TRP A 123 18.53 3.36 10.10
N ILE A 124 18.20 3.25 11.38
CA ILE A 124 18.94 2.39 12.30
C ILE A 124 18.92 0.95 11.75
N LEU A 125 17.73 0.37 11.52
CA LEU A 125 17.61 -1.00 10.99
C LEU A 125 18.38 -1.21 9.67
N GLN A 126 18.42 -0.20 8.80
CA GLN A 126 19.16 -0.22 7.53
C GLN A 126 20.68 -0.03 7.69
N GLY A 127 21.19 0.16 8.91
CA GLY A 127 22.61 0.41 9.16
C GLY A 127 23.09 1.79 8.68
N LYS A 128 22.17 2.75 8.54
CA LYS A 128 22.48 4.12 8.11
C LYS A 128 22.80 5.06 9.26
N VAL A 129 22.77 4.58 10.50
CA VAL A 129 23.13 5.34 11.69
C VAL A 129 24.47 4.85 12.23
N ILE A 130 25.40 5.80 12.38
CA ILE A 130 26.75 5.57 12.88
C ILE A 130 26.84 6.20 14.27
N VAL A 131 27.35 5.45 15.24
CA VAL A 131 27.60 5.89 16.61
C VAL A 131 29.07 5.67 16.92
N ASP A 132 29.79 6.73 17.26
CA ASP A 132 31.23 6.70 17.59
C ASP A 132 32.06 5.94 16.51
N GLY A 133 31.73 6.18 15.23
CA GLY A 133 32.40 5.57 14.07
C GLY A 133 31.95 4.15 13.71
N ARG A 134 30.94 3.58 14.40
CA ARG A 134 30.42 2.22 14.13
C ARG A 134 28.97 2.23 13.69
N VAL A 135 28.63 1.40 12.71
CA VAL A 135 27.24 1.19 12.28
C VAL A 135 26.47 0.49 13.40
N VAL A 136 25.32 1.05 13.79
CA VAL A 136 24.41 0.46 14.76
C VAL A 136 23.08 0.16 14.08
N ASN A 137 22.64 -1.10 14.16
CA ASN A 137 21.45 -1.60 13.47
C ASN A 137 20.25 -1.89 14.39
N LYS A 138 20.36 -1.61 15.69
CA LYS A 138 19.32 -1.87 16.69
C LYS A 138 18.91 -0.58 17.39
N ALA A 139 17.65 -0.18 17.23
CA ALA A 139 17.08 1.04 17.80
C ALA A 139 17.23 1.14 19.33
N GLY A 140 17.05 0.02 20.03
CA GLY A 140 17.18 -0.06 21.49
C GLY A 140 18.63 -0.11 22.01
N THR A 141 19.64 0.12 21.18
CA THR A 141 21.04 0.11 21.62
C THR A 141 21.29 1.22 22.62
N GLN A 142 21.93 0.88 23.74
CA GLN A 142 22.21 1.82 24.83
C GLN A 142 23.44 2.65 24.49
N VAL A 143 23.24 3.94 24.18
CA VAL A 143 24.29 4.89 23.81
C VAL A 143 24.45 5.95 24.89
N SER A 144 25.65 6.54 24.99
CA SER A 144 25.88 7.64 25.93
C SER A 144 25.32 8.93 25.35
N ASP A 145 24.83 9.82 26.22
CA ASP A 145 24.46 11.19 25.82
C ASP A 145 25.62 11.99 25.19
N LYS A 146 26.87 11.53 25.33
CA LYS A 146 28.07 12.14 24.72
C LYS A 146 28.54 11.47 23.42
N SER A 147 27.92 10.37 23.00
CA SER A 147 28.31 9.67 21.77
C SER A 147 28.09 10.58 20.56
N VAL A 148 29.01 10.52 19.59
CA VAL A 148 28.86 11.19 18.30
C VAL A 148 27.95 10.32 17.43
N ILE A 149 26.85 10.89 16.96
CA ILE A 149 25.85 10.19 16.16
C ILE A 149 25.75 10.87 14.81
N GLU A 150 25.91 10.10 13.75
CA GLU A 150 25.76 10.55 12.37
C GLU A 150 24.67 9.70 11.68
N ILE A 151 23.77 10.35 10.95
CA ILE A 151 22.75 9.68 10.14
C ILE A 151 23.13 9.88 8.67
N LYS A 152 23.52 8.80 7.99
CA LYS A 152 23.83 8.78 6.56
C LYS A 152 22.61 8.29 5.77
N ALA A 153 21.53 9.08 5.81
CA ALA A 153 20.28 8.75 5.16
C ALA A 153 19.56 9.99 4.67
N GLU A 154 18.79 9.83 3.59
CA GLU A 154 17.88 10.84 3.07
C GLU A 154 16.44 10.43 3.36
N ILE A 155 15.57 11.43 3.49
CA ILE A 155 14.13 11.21 3.59
C ILE A 155 13.67 10.64 2.24
N PRO A 156 13.03 9.45 2.23
CA PRO A 156 12.47 8.91 1.01
C PRO A 156 11.46 9.88 0.39
N LYS A 157 11.50 10.02 -0.94
CA LYS A 157 10.55 10.87 -1.67
C LYS A 157 9.09 10.48 -1.43
N TYR A 158 8.81 9.17 -1.39
CA TYR A 158 7.48 8.61 -1.19
C TYR A 158 7.42 7.74 0.07
N VAL A 159 6.24 7.62 0.68
CA VAL A 159 6.00 6.76 1.86
C VAL A 159 6.37 5.29 1.65
N CYS A 160 6.33 4.80 0.41
CA CYS A 160 6.85 3.47 0.07
C CYS A 160 7.40 3.42 -1.37
N ARG A 161 8.16 2.37 -1.68
CA ARG A 161 8.83 2.19 -2.98
C ARG A 161 7.87 2.18 -4.17
N ALA A 162 6.59 1.83 -3.95
CA ALA A 162 5.60 1.79 -5.01
C ALA A 162 5.40 3.16 -5.69
N GLY A 163 5.59 4.28 -4.96
CA GLY A 163 5.47 5.61 -5.55
C GLY A 163 6.38 5.85 -6.76
N HIS A 164 7.57 5.24 -6.78
CA HIS A 164 8.48 5.32 -7.94
C HIS A 164 7.96 4.58 -9.18
N LYS A 165 7.08 3.58 -9.02
CA LYS A 165 6.45 2.90 -10.14
C LYS A 165 5.48 3.85 -10.84
N LEU A 166 4.59 4.48 -10.07
CA LEU A 166 3.65 5.45 -10.62
C LEU A 166 4.37 6.67 -11.20
N GLU A 167 5.41 7.16 -10.55
CA GLU A 167 6.25 8.25 -11.07
C GLU A 167 6.82 7.91 -12.46
N ALA A 168 7.28 6.67 -12.67
CA ALA A 168 7.76 6.23 -13.97
C ALA A 168 6.66 6.20 -15.03
N ALA A 169 5.43 5.80 -14.68
CA ALA A 169 4.29 5.86 -15.60
C ALA A 169 3.90 7.30 -15.92
N ILE A 170 3.79 8.17 -14.92
CA ILE A 170 3.45 9.59 -15.11
C ILE A 170 4.43 10.26 -16.08
N LYS A 171 5.74 10.07 -15.88
CA LYS A 171 6.77 10.62 -16.77
C LYS A 171 6.81 9.94 -18.13
N GLY A 172 6.69 8.61 -18.16
CA GLY A 172 6.82 7.82 -19.39
C GLY A 172 5.66 8.03 -20.36
N PHE A 173 4.47 8.37 -19.86
CA PHE A 173 3.27 8.61 -20.66
C PHE A 173 2.84 10.08 -20.70
N ASP A 174 3.65 10.99 -20.15
CA ASP A 174 3.36 12.44 -20.10
C ASP A 174 1.98 12.76 -19.51
N ILE A 175 1.68 12.18 -18.34
CA ILE A 175 0.38 12.31 -17.69
C ILE A 175 0.39 13.55 -16.80
N ASP A 176 -0.49 14.49 -17.11
CA ASP A 176 -0.76 15.60 -16.23
C ASP A 176 -1.66 15.14 -15.06
N CYS A 177 -1.23 15.34 -13.81
CA CYS A 177 -2.04 15.08 -12.61
C CYS A 177 -2.55 16.36 -11.94
N GLU A 178 -2.10 17.54 -12.38
CA GLU A 178 -2.39 18.82 -11.73
C GLU A 178 -3.89 19.09 -11.75
N GLY A 179 -4.44 19.45 -10.58
CA GLY A 179 -5.85 19.78 -10.41
C GLY A 179 -6.83 18.59 -10.54
N LYS A 180 -6.36 17.37 -10.85
CA LYS A 180 -7.21 16.20 -11.11
C LYS A 180 -7.63 15.49 -9.83
N ILE A 181 -8.86 14.99 -9.82
CA ILE A 181 -9.35 14.09 -8.79
C ILE A 181 -8.96 12.66 -9.18
N ALA A 182 -8.27 11.94 -8.30
CA ALA A 182 -7.78 10.61 -8.58
C ALA A 182 -8.38 9.54 -7.66
N LEU A 183 -8.45 8.32 -8.17
CA LEU A 183 -8.72 7.10 -7.39
C LEU A 183 -7.46 6.23 -7.36
N ASP A 184 -6.94 5.99 -6.16
CA ASP A 184 -5.89 5.01 -5.90
C ASP A 184 -6.50 3.68 -5.43
N SER A 185 -6.54 2.70 -6.32
CA SER A 185 -7.13 1.39 -6.07
C SER A 185 -6.06 0.37 -5.66
N GLY A 186 -6.03 0.04 -4.37
CA GLY A 186 -4.95 -0.71 -3.74
C GLY A 186 -4.03 0.20 -2.92
N LEU A 187 -4.60 1.12 -2.15
CA LEU A 187 -3.89 2.17 -1.41
C LEU A 187 -2.70 1.63 -0.60
N SER A 188 -2.86 0.51 0.10
CA SER A 188 -1.86 -0.14 0.95
C SER A 188 -1.18 0.86 1.91
N THR A 189 0.14 1.06 1.83
CA THR A 189 0.86 2.09 2.60
C THR A 189 0.61 3.52 2.10
N GLY A 190 0.17 3.69 0.84
CA GLY A 190 -0.14 4.97 0.22
C GLY A 190 0.93 5.50 -0.74
N GLY A 191 1.74 4.63 -1.34
CA GLY A 191 2.85 5.05 -2.22
C GLY A 191 2.38 5.74 -3.51
N PHE A 192 1.33 5.21 -4.15
CA PHE A 192 0.75 5.80 -5.35
C PHE A 192 0.02 7.10 -5.01
N THR A 193 -0.79 7.11 -3.96
CA THR A 193 -1.41 8.34 -3.42
C THR A 193 -0.39 9.44 -3.12
N ASP A 194 0.73 9.14 -2.45
CA ASP A 194 1.80 10.14 -2.21
C ASP A 194 2.39 10.68 -3.52
N CYS A 195 2.56 9.81 -4.52
CA CYS A 195 3.02 10.22 -5.85
C CYS A 195 2.01 11.14 -6.56
N LEU A 196 0.71 10.82 -6.52
CA LEU A 196 -0.34 11.65 -7.11
C LEU A 196 -0.40 13.03 -6.48
N LEU A 197 -0.38 13.10 -5.14
CA LEU A 197 -0.41 14.36 -4.40
C LEU A 197 0.80 15.26 -4.71
N GLN A 198 1.99 14.67 -4.86
CA GLN A 198 3.21 15.38 -5.23
C GLN A 198 3.23 15.85 -6.69
N HIS A 199 2.42 15.25 -7.56
CA HIS A 199 2.22 15.69 -8.95
C HIS A 199 0.96 16.56 -9.13
N GLY A 200 0.41 17.11 -8.04
CA GLY A 200 -0.62 18.14 -8.12
C GLY A 200 -2.07 17.65 -8.13
N ALA A 201 -2.34 16.37 -7.87
CA ALA A 201 -3.72 15.89 -7.75
C ALA A 201 -4.50 16.71 -6.70
N SER A 202 -5.66 17.24 -7.08
CA SER A 202 -6.47 18.09 -6.20
C SER A 202 -7.09 17.30 -5.06
N HIS A 203 -7.43 16.04 -5.30
CA HIS A 203 -7.94 15.10 -4.30
C HIS A 203 -7.63 13.65 -4.69
N VAL A 204 -7.44 12.77 -3.70
CA VAL A 204 -7.24 11.33 -3.93
C VAL A 204 -8.18 10.52 -3.05
N TYR A 205 -9.03 9.71 -3.67
CA TYR A 205 -9.76 8.64 -3.00
C TYR A 205 -8.89 7.39 -2.97
N GLY A 206 -8.46 6.97 -1.79
CA GLY A 206 -7.63 5.77 -1.63
C GLY A 206 -8.47 4.60 -1.13
N VAL A 207 -8.63 3.56 -1.95
CA VAL A 207 -9.43 2.38 -1.62
C VAL A 207 -8.53 1.20 -1.32
N ASP A 208 -8.78 0.51 -0.19
CA ASP A 208 -8.09 -0.73 0.15
C ASP A 208 -9.01 -1.75 0.84
N VAL A 209 -8.71 -3.03 0.65
CA VAL A 209 -9.37 -4.13 1.37
C VAL A 209 -8.82 -4.32 2.78
N GLY A 210 -7.57 -3.93 3.01
CA GLY A 210 -6.88 -3.96 4.28
C GLY A 210 -7.33 -2.86 5.24
N TYR A 211 -6.73 -2.88 6.43
CA TYR A 211 -6.98 -1.91 7.49
C TYR A 211 -5.70 -1.61 8.27
N GLY A 212 -5.48 -0.34 8.58
CA GLY A 212 -4.38 0.11 9.43
C GLY A 212 -3.00 0.05 8.77
N GLN A 213 -2.94 -0.03 7.44
CA GLN A 213 -1.68 -0.11 6.69
C GLN A 213 -1.21 1.25 6.15
N VAL A 214 -2.14 2.19 5.99
CA VAL A 214 -1.88 3.52 5.41
C VAL A 214 -0.94 4.31 6.31
N ALA A 215 0.12 4.89 5.72
CA ALA A 215 1.06 5.73 6.42
C ALA A 215 0.39 6.99 6.99
N GLU A 216 0.83 7.43 8.17
CA GLU A 216 0.26 8.58 8.87
C GLU A 216 0.21 9.86 8.00
N LYS A 217 1.29 10.10 7.23
CA LYS A 217 1.39 11.20 6.25
C LYS A 217 0.21 11.22 5.28
N ILE A 218 -0.28 10.06 4.86
CA ILE A 218 -1.35 9.91 3.88
C ILE A 218 -2.71 9.93 4.58
N ARG A 219 -2.82 9.24 5.73
CA ARG A 219 -4.07 9.15 6.50
C ARG A 219 -4.58 10.51 6.99
N THR A 220 -3.67 11.42 7.33
CA THR A 220 -4.00 12.76 7.86
C THR A 220 -4.01 13.86 6.80
N HIS A 221 -3.73 13.52 5.54
CA HIS A 221 -3.62 14.51 4.48
C HIS A 221 -5.02 15.02 4.07
N GLU A 222 -5.22 16.34 4.06
CA GLU A 222 -6.54 16.96 3.80
C GLU A 222 -7.15 16.60 2.44
N ARG A 223 -6.31 16.46 1.41
CA ARG A 223 -6.68 16.07 0.05
C ARG A 223 -6.86 14.56 -0.15
N VAL A 224 -6.94 13.77 0.93
CA VAL A 224 -7.07 12.31 0.84
C VAL A 224 -8.30 11.84 1.59
N SER A 225 -9.08 10.99 0.94
CA SER A 225 -10.16 10.23 1.57
C SER A 225 -9.78 8.74 1.58
N VAL A 226 -9.51 8.21 2.77
CA VAL A 226 -9.14 6.81 2.96
C VAL A 226 -10.39 5.95 3.13
N ILE A 227 -10.56 4.97 2.24
CA ILE A 227 -11.70 4.04 2.18
C ILE A 227 -11.15 2.61 2.37
N GLU A 228 -10.87 2.25 3.63
CA GLU A 228 -10.39 0.92 4.02
C GLU A 228 -11.51 -0.12 4.12
N ARG A 229 -11.14 -1.40 4.24
CA ARG A 229 -12.07 -2.55 4.33
C ARG A 229 -13.09 -2.61 3.19
N THR A 230 -12.74 -2.07 2.04
CA THR A 230 -13.64 -1.94 0.89
C THR A 230 -13.07 -2.70 -0.30
N ASN A 231 -13.82 -3.66 -0.80
CA ASN A 231 -13.46 -4.35 -2.04
C ASN A 231 -13.87 -3.50 -3.23
N LEU A 232 -12.89 -3.11 -4.05
CA LEU A 232 -13.10 -2.27 -5.22
C LEU A 232 -14.20 -2.78 -6.16
N ARG A 233 -14.38 -4.10 -6.27
CA ARG A 233 -15.44 -4.71 -7.12
C ARG A 233 -16.85 -4.25 -6.75
N TYR A 234 -17.04 -3.85 -5.50
CA TYR A 234 -18.33 -3.43 -4.96
C TYR A 234 -18.41 -1.92 -4.72
N LEU A 235 -17.38 -1.16 -5.13
CA LEU A 235 -17.44 0.30 -5.09
C LEU A 235 -18.45 0.78 -6.13
N SER A 236 -19.57 1.33 -5.65
CA SER A 236 -20.66 1.79 -6.52
C SER A 236 -20.56 3.26 -6.88
N GLN A 237 -20.09 4.09 -5.94
CA GLN A 237 -20.02 5.54 -6.08
C GLN A 237 -18.88 6.12 -5.27
N LEU A 238 -18.39 7.27 -5.71
CA LEU A 238 -17.53 8.17 -4.95
C LEU A 238 -18.28 9.51 -4.80
N PRO A 239 -17.89 10.37 -3.83
CA PRO A 239 -18.51 11.69 -3.69
C PRO A 239 -18.45 12.51 -4.98
N GLU A 240 -17.35 12.39 -5.72
CA GLU A 240 -17.16 12.99 -7.04
C GLU A 240 -16.56 11.97 -8.01
N PRO A 241 -16.93 12.01 -9.31
CA PRO A 241 -16.30 11.17 -10.31
C PRO A 241 -14.84 11.60 -10.54
N VAL A 242 -13.97 10.64 -10.86
CA VAL A 242 -12.52 10.86 -10.95
C VAL A 242 -12.02 11.04 -12.38
N ASP A 243 -10.96 11.85 -12.52
CA ASP A 243 -10.26 12.12 -13.78
C ASP A 243 -9.16 11.07 -14.05
N LEU A 244 -8.59 10.49 -13.00
CA LEU A 244 -7.47 9.55 -13.06
C LEU A 244 -7.71 8.35 -12.13
N VAL A 245 -7.45 7.14 -12.62
CA VAL A 245 -7.50 5.92 -11.79
C VAL A 245 -6.14 5.23 -11.86
N THR A 246 -5.64 4.80 -10.70
CA THR A 246 -4.48 3.91 -10.61
C THR A 246 -4.90 2.56 -10.03
N LEU A 247 -4.51 1.45 -10.68
CA LEU A 247 -4.75 0.09 -10.20
C LEU A 247 -3.44 -0.58 -9.77
N ASP A 248 -3.21 -0.75 -8.47
CA ASP A 248 -2.11 -1.54 -7.89
C ASP A 248 -2.68 -2.69 -7.04
N LEU A 249 -3.33 -3.64 -7.72
CA LEU A 249 -4.06 -4.72 -7.06
C LEU A 249 -3.23 -5.99 -6.92
N SER A 250 -3.53 -6.79 -5.90
CA SER A 250 -2.91 -8.10 -5.69
C SER A 250 -3.98 -9.16 -5.50
N PHE A 251 -3.71 -10.40 -5.93
CA PHE A 251 -4.62 -11.56 -5.82
C PHE A 251 -5.96 -11.44 -6.58
N ILE A 252 -6.09 -10.46 -7.48
CA ILE A 252 -7.25 -10.27 -8.33
C ILE A 252 -6.79 -9.82 -9.72
N SER A 253 -7.50 -10.26 -10.76
CA SER A 253 -7.27 -9.77 -12.11
C SER A 253 -7.84 -8.37 -12.30
N ILE A 254 -7.13 -7.52 -13.02
CA ILE A 254 -7.53 -6.16 -13.39
C ILE A 254 -8.90 -6.16 -14.09
N LEU A 255 -9.15 -7.13 -14.97
CA LEU A 255 -10.39 -7.19 -15.76
C LEU A 255 -11.64 -7.37 -14.87
N LEU A 256 -11.49 -7.99 -13.70
CA LEU A 256 -12.61 -8.24 -12.78
C LEU A 256 -13.06 -6.98 -12.03
N VAL A 257 -12.23 -5.94 -11.98
CA VAL A 257 -12.57 -4.69 -11.29
C VAL A 257 -13.03 -3.58 -12.23
N MET A 258 -12.75 -3.71 -13.54
CA MET A 258 -13.10 -2.71 -14.55
C MET A 258 -14.57 -2.24 -14.50
N PRO A 259 -15.58 -3.12 -14.32
CA PRO A 259 -16.97 -2.67 -14.26
C PRO A 259 -17.27 -1.71 -13.10
N ALA A 260 -16.56 -1.83 -11.97
CA ALA A 260 -16.72 -0.93 -10.83
C ALA A 260 -15.96 0.38 -11.06
N VAL A 261 -14.74 0.28 -11.59
CA VAL A 261 -13.88 1.43 -11.90
C VAL A 261 -14.56 2.40 -12.89
N ILE A 262 -15.16 1.88 -13.95
CA ILE A 262 -15.83 2.70 -15.00
C ILE A 262 -16.97 3.55 -14.42
N LYS A 263 -17.69 3.05 -13.41
CA LYS A 263 -18.84 3.75 -12.79
C LYS A 263 -18.45 5.03 -12.07
N VAL A 264 -17.22 5.07 -11.55
CA VAL A 264 -16.73 6.21 -10.75
C VAL A 264 -15.83 7.14 -11.56
N MET A 265 -15.60 6.84 -12.84
CA MET A 265 -14.77 7.63 -13.74
C MET A 265 -15.58 8.65 -14.54
N LYS A 266 -14.98 9.82 -14.80
CA LYS A 266 -15.46 10.77 -15.82
C LYS A 266 -15.30 10.20 -17.24
N PRO A 267 -16.02 10.74 -18.26
CA PRO A 267 -15.94 10.28 -19.64
C PRO A 267 -14.53 10.37 -20.27
N ASP A 268 -13.79 11.46 -20.01
CA ASP A 268 -12.42 11.70 -20.49
C ASP A 268 -11.38 11.46 -19.38
N SER A 269 -11.35 10.25 -18.85
CA SER A 269 -10.46 9.87 -17.74
C SER A 269 -9.29 9.00 -18.20
N ILE A 270 -8.22 9.03 -17.40
CA ILE A 270 -7.01 8.24 -17.60
C ILE A 270 -7.01 7.05 -16.63
N LEU A 271 -6.57 5.90 -17.12
CA LEU A 271 -6.34 4.70 -16.32
C LEU A 271 -4.87 4.30 -16.42
N ILE A 272 -4.20 4.21 -15.28
CA ILE A 272 -2.87 3.61 -15.15
C ILE A 272 -3.03 2.30 -14.38
N THR A 273 -2.57 1.19 -14.93
CA THR A 273 -2.69 -0.11 -14.27
C THR A 273 -1.35 -0.80 -14.16
N LEU A 274 -1.06 -1.33 -12.97
CA LEU A 274 0.12 -2.15 -12.71
C LEU A 274 -0.23 -3.63 -12.93
N ILE A 275 0.20 -4.14 -14.08
CA ILE A 275 0.02 -5.52 -14.51
C ILE A 275 1.07 -6.39 -13.81
N LYS A 276 0.58 -7.32 -12.98
CA LYS A 276 1.39 -8.27 -12.22
C LYS A 276 1.18 -9.68 -12.76
N PRO A 277 2.08 -10.21 -13.60
CA PRO A 277 1.91 -11.51 -14.25
C PRO A 277 1.54 -12.65 -13.30
N GLN A 278 2.04 -12.66 -12.08
CA GLN A 278 1.75 -13.70 -11.08
C GLN A 278 0.27 -13.75 -10.64
N PHE A 279 -0.49 -12.67 -10.82
CA PHE A 279 -1.93 -12.63 -10.51
C PHE A 279 -2.82 -12.75 -11.76
N GLU A 280 -2.22 -12.74 -12.93
CA GLU A 280 -2.90 -12.73 -14.23
C GLU A 280 -2.64 -14.00 -15.05
N ALA A 281 -1.47 -14.62 -14.87
CA ALA A 281 -1.14 -15.86 -15.54
C ALA A 281 -1.99 -17.03 -15.00
N ARG A 282 -2.10 -18.09 -15.79
CA ARG A 282 -2.75 -19.33 -15.34
C ARG A 282 -1.90 -19.96 -14.23
N ARG A 283 -2.53 -20.68 -13.30
CA ARG A 283 -1.82 -21.37 -12.20
C ARG A 283 -0.67 -22.26 -12.67
N SER A 284 -0.81 -22.91 -13.82
CA SER A 284 0.25 -23.77 -14.41
C SER A 284 1.46 -22.99 -14.95
N GLN A 285 1.32 -21.69 -15.19
CA GLN A 285 2.37 -20.79 -15.71
C GLN A 285 3.12 -20.05 -14.60
N VAL A 286 2.66 -20.15 -13.35
CA VAL A 286 3.32 -19.57 -12.19
C VAL A 286 4.29 -20.59 -11.60
N GLY A 287 5.58 -20.26 -11.65
CA GLY A 287 6.64 -21.16 -11.15
C GLY A 287 6.73 -21.20 -9.63
N GLY A 288 7.67 -22.01 -9.13
CA GLY A 288 7.99 -22.08 -7.71
C GLY A 288 8.28 -20.71 -7.10
N GLY A 289 7.68 -20.46 -5.93
CA GLY A 289 7.78 -19.19 -5.21
C GLY A 289 6.88 -18.08 -5.75
N GLY A 290 5.87 -18.38 -6.57
CA GLY A 290 4.95 -17.35 -7.09
C GLY A 290 5.52 -16.51 -8.23
N ILE A 291 6.63 -16.95 -8.83
CA ILE A 291 7.39 -16.15 -9.79
C ILE A 291 7.10 -16.59 -11.23
N VAL A 292 6.69 -15.65 -12.07
CA VAL A 292 6.56 -15.84 -13.51
C VAL A 292 7.86 -15.39 -14.17
N ARG A 293 8.63 -16.35 -14.71
CA ARG A 293 9.95 -16.09 -15.33
C ARG A 293 9.92 -16.06 -16.85
N ASP A 294 8.98 -16.78 -17.45
CA ASP A 294 8.90 -16.94 -18.90
C ASP A 294 8.43 -15.64 -19.58
N PRO A 295 9.26 -15.03 -20.45
CA PRO A 295 8.88 -13.83 -21.19
C PRO A 295 7.67 -14.03 -22.12
N LEU A 296 7.42 -15.25 -22.60
CA LEU A 296 6.24 -15.55 -23.42
C LEU A 296 4.95 -15.45 -22.60
N VAL A 297 5.00 -15.87 -21.33
CA VAL A 297 3.88 -15.70 -20.39
C VAL A 297 3.68 -14.22 -20.06
N HIS A 298 4.75 -13.45 -19.89
CA HIS A 298 4.63 -12.00 -19.70
C HIS A 298 3.92 -11.33 -20.88
N LYS A 299 4.31 -11.69 -22.10
CA LYS A 299 3.68 -11.18 -23.32
C LYS A 299 2.21 -11.60 -23.41
N GLU A 300 1.89 -12.88 -23.19
CA GLU A 300 0.51 -13.38 -23.19
C GLU A 300 -0.36 -12.59 -22.20
N VAL A 301 0.14 -12.36 -20.99
CA VAL A 301 -0.56 -11.58 -19.96
C VAL A 301 -0.78 -10.14 -20.40
N LEU A 302 0.27 -9.46 -20.92
CA LEU A 302 0.16 -8.08 -21.40
C LEU A 302 -0.88 -7.97 -22.51
N ASP A 303 -0.79 -8.81 -23.54
CA ASP A 303 -1.71 -8.79 -24.69
C ASP A 303 -3.16 -9.03 -24.23
N ARG A 304 -3.38 -10.00 -23.34
CA ARG A 304 -4.70 -10.31 -22.79
C ARG A 304 -5.29 -9.17 -21.96
N ILE A 305 -4.49 -8.55 -21.10
CA ILE A 305 -4.97 -7.47 -20.22
C ILE A 305 -5.21 -6.19 -21.00
N ILE A 306 -4.32 -5.83 -21.92
CA ILE A 306 -4.50 -4.66 -22.78
C ILE A 306 -5.77 -4.84 -23.61
N SER A 307 -5.91 -5.94 -24.34
CA SER A 307 -7.11 -6.20 -25.16
C SER A 307 -8.38 -6.21 -24.32
N GLY A 308 -8.34 -6.86 -23.15
CA GLY A 308 -9.50 -6.92 -22.25
C GLY A 308 -9.90 -5.56 -21.67
N VAL A 309 -8.94 -4.66 -21.41
CA VAL A 309 -9.24 -3.29 -20.99
C VAL A 309 -9.82 -2.47 -22.15
N GLU A 310 -9.34 -2.68 -23.37
CA GLU A 310 -9.87 -2.01 -24.57
C GLU A 310 -11.33 -2.40 -24.85
N GLU A 311 -11.73 -3.65 -24.58
CA GLU A 311 -13.14 -4.11 -24.64
C GLU A 311 -14.08 -3.32 -23.71
N PHE A 312 -13.55 -2.68 -22.66
CA PHE A 312 -14.30 -1.80 -21.76
C PHE A 312 -14.41 -0.34 -22.24
N GLY A 313 -14.01 -0.04 -23.48
CA GLY A 313 -14.07 1.31 -24.05
C GLY A 313 -12.87 2.17 -23.69
N PHE A 314 -11.68 1.57 -23.68
CA PHE A 314 -10.42 2.27 -23.44
C PHE A 314 -9.51 2.16 -24.66
N CYS A 315 -8.62 3.14 -24.83
CA CYS A 315 -7.58 3.14 -25.85
C CYS A 315 -6.22 3.06 -25.16
N ASN A 316 -5.44 2.01 -25.45
CA ASN A 316 -4.10 1.84 -24.92
C ASN A 316 -3.14 2.93 -25.43
N LYS A 317 -2.37 3.54 -24.53
CA LYS A 317 -1.30 4.51 -24.82
C LYS A 317 0.10 3.90 -24.77
N GLY A 318 0.20 2.62 -24.45
CA GLY A 318 1.43 1.87 -24.35
C GLY A 318 1.65 1.33 -22.94
N TRP A 319 2.75 0.60 -22.79
CA TRP A 319 3.18 0.03 -21.52
C TRP A 319 4.70 0.15 -21.35
N ILE A 320 5.15 0.14 -20.09
CA ILE A 320 6.56 0.15 -19.71
C ILE A 320 6.82 -0.93 -18.64
N GLU A 321 8.06 -1.45 -18.54
CA GLU A 321 8.45 -2.28 -17.40
C GLU A 321 8.58 -1.40 -16.15
N SER A 322 8.07 -1.88 -15.00
CA SER A 322 8.19 -1.19 -13.72
C SER A 322 9.67 -1.03 -13.35
N PRO A 323 10.11 0.16 -12.87
CA PRO A 323 11.51 0.40 -12.49
C PRO A 323 11.96 -0.44 -11.29
N ILE A 324 11.00 -0.98 -10.53
CA ILE A 324 11.24 -1.80 -9.34
C ILE A 324 10.45 -3.10 -9.48
N LYS A 325 11.12 -4.23 -9.19
CA LYS A 325 10.49 -5.55 -9.15
C LYS A 325 9.50 -5.68 -8.00
N GLY A 326 8.52 -6.57 -8.15
CA GLY A 326 7.59 -6.96 -7.09
C GLY A 326 8.29 -7.60 -5.88
N ALA A 327 7.54 -7.81 -4.80
CA ALA A 327 8.08 -8.30 -3.51
C ALA A 327 8.91 -9.59 -3.61
N GLU A 328 8.57 -10.48 -4.55
CA GLU A 328 9.23 -11.77 -4.78
C GLU A 328 10.17 -11.75 -6.00
N GLY A 329 10.48 -10.57 -6.53
CA GLY A 329 11.32 -10.41 -7.72
C GLY A 329 10.60 -10.58 -9.05
N ASN A 330 9.26 -10.69 -9.03
CA ASN A 330 8.45 -10.68 -10.25
C ASN A 330 8.66 -9.38 -11.04
N LYS A 331 8.77 -9.51 -12.37
CA LYS A 331 8.64 -8.38 -13.28
C LYS A 331 7.19 -7.92 -13.29
N GLU A 332 6.98 -6.62 -13.30
CA GLU A 332 5.67 -5.98 -13.32
C GLU A 332 5.69 -4.91 -14.42
N PHE A 333 4.53 -4.59 -14.97
CA PHE A 333 4.41 -3.69 -16.11
C PHE A 333 3.36 -2.63 -15.83
N LEU A 334 3.61 -1.38 -16.23
CA LEU A 334 2.64 -0.30 -16.15
C LEU A 334 2.06 -0.06 -17.52
N ALA A 335 0.75 -0.06 -17.65
CA ALA A 335 0.04 0.28 -18.89
C ALA A 335 -0.84 1.52 -18.65
N CYS A 336 -0.89 2.40 -19.65
CA CYS A 336 -1.70 3.61 -19.62
C CYS A 336 -2.81 3.53 -20.66
N PHE A 337 -4.00 3.95 -20.29
CA PHE A 337 -5.16 3.96 -21.16
C PHE A 337 -5.92 5.28 -21.03
N HIS A 338 -6.50 5.73 -22.12
CA HIS A 338 -7.48 6.80 -22.10
C HIS A 338 -8.87 6.19 -22.31
N ARG A 339 -9.83 6.60 -21.49
CA ARG A 339 -11.22 6.24 -21.72
C ARG A 339 -11.69 6.89 -23.02
N ILE A 340 -12.40 6.12 -23.84
CA ILE A 340 -13.03 6.62 -25.06
C ILE A 340 -14.37 7.23 -24.62
N PRO A 341 -14.59 8.54 -24.86
CA PRO A 341 -15.88 9.15 -24.53
C PRO A 341 -16.98 8.45 -25.32
N ILE A 342 -18.00 7.98 -24.60
CA ILE A 342 -19.19 7.40 -25.22
C ILE A 342 -19.94 8.57 -25.86
N SER A 343 -19.93 8.65 -27.20
CA SER A 343 -20.81 9.56 -27.91
C SER A 343 -22.25 9.13 -27.65
N GLU A 344 -23.06 9.95 -26.99
CA GLU A 344 -24.49 9.72 -26.86
C GLU A 344 -25.15 9.71 -28.24
N SER A 345 -25.32 8.53 -28.84
CA SER A 345 -26.13 8.35 -30.04
C SER A 345 -27.46 7.67 -29.68
N GLN A 346 -28.42 8.54 -29.35
CA GLN A 346 -29.89 8.45 -29.41
C GLN A 346 -30.68 7.44 -28.54
N PRO A 347 -31.84 7.87 -28.00
CA PRO A 347 -32.68 7.09 -27.09
C PRO A 347 -33.43 5.96 -27.82
N ASP A 348 -33.80 4.95 -27.03
CA ASP A 348 -34.53 3.76 -27.40
C ASP A 348 -35.72 4.04 -28.33
N VAL A 349 -35.76 3.32 -29.46
CA VAL A 349 -36.94 3.27 -30.33
C VAL A 349 -38.05 2.57 -29.55
N GLU A 350 -39.00 3.39 -29.09
CA GLU A 350 -40.27 3.01 -28.49
C GLU A 350 -40.95 1.92 -29.32
N ALA A 351 -41.00 0.71 -28.76
CA ALA A 351 -41.71 -0.41 -29.34
C ALA A 351 -43.22 -0.06 -29.33
N LYS A 352 -43.74 0.33 -30.49
CA LYS A 352 -45.19 0.40 -30.72
C LYS A 352 -45.81 -0.97 -30.41
N GLU A 353 -46.67 -1.02 -29.41
CA GLU A 353 -47.57 -2.14 -29.18
C GLU A 353 -48.44 -2.37 -30.42
N PRO A 354 -48.65 -3.63 -30.85
CA PRO A 354 -49.63 -3.92 -31.87
C PRO A 354 -51.03 -3.87 -31.25
N VAL A 355 -51.79 -2.83 -31.62
CA VAL A 355 -53.25 -2.86 -31.56
C VAL A 355 -53.75 -3.82 -32.63
N THR A 356 -54.23 -5.00 -32.24
CA THR A 356 -55.55 -5.54 -32.65
C THR A 356 -55.88 -6.83 -31.93
#